data_AF-A0A395SZP9-F1
#
_entry.id   AF-A0A395SZP9-F1
#
_cell.length_a   1.000
_cell.length_b   1.000
_cell.length_c   1.000
_cell.angle_alpha   90.00
_cell.angle_beta   90.00
_cell.angle_gamma   90.00
#
_symmetry.space_group_name_H-M   'P 1'
#
loop_
_entity.id
_entity.type
_entity.pdbx_description
1 polymer ?
#
loop_
_entity_poly.entity_id
_entity_poly.type
_entity_poly.pdbx_seq_one_letter_code
_entity_poly.pdbx_strand_id
1 'polypeptide(L)'
;MPDSGSDEAGPKGGSQSSVQKRFTAEIDTRWADVLLLVCFFIAGLVDSAAFNMYGCFVSMQTGNTIFVGLGVSHQPENLPSKAWSRCLVAIVCFGVGALFFSTVHRHFGPQKRWVLILSFFIQAILTGLVALLATTGAVWNSPQGAETTRQDGYIIERVKDSFPASDYAAIAILAFQSAGQIVASRALKYNAMPTVVLTSLYCDLMSDAKLFTAPLTDNADRNRRAIGAIALFLGAICGGFLSKSWVGFAGALWIASFLKLSIMFAWALWKPKSVNK
;
A
#
# COMPACT_ATOMS: atom_id res chain seq x y z
N MET A 1 51.86 -23.36 -48.20
CA MET A 1 50.65 -23.70 -47.42
C MET A 1 50.37 -22.55 -46.48
N PRO A 2 49.29 -21.78 -46.65
CA PRO A 2 48.79 -20.89 -45.62
C PRO A 2 47.67 -21.58 -44.83
N ASP A 3 47.77 -21.50 -43.50
CA ASP A 3 46.80 -21.98 -42.52
C ASP A 3 45.42 -21.34 -42.72
N SER A 4 44.40 -22.19 -42.84
CA SER A 4 42.99 -21.81 -42.80
C SER A 4 42.56 -21.62 -41.34
N GLY A 5 42.65 -20.38 -40.85
CA GLY A 5 42.04 -19.96 -39.59
C GLY A 5 40.52 -19.93 -39.74
N SER A 6 39.86 -20.81 -39.02
CA SER A 6 38.41 -20.94 -38.89
C SER A 6 37.78 -19.70 -38.26
N ASP A 7 36.84 -19.07 -38.98
CA ASP A 7 35.91 -18.08 -38.45
C ASP A 7 35.00 -18.72 -37.38
N GLU A 8 35.34 -18.55 -36.10
CA GLU A 8 34.41 -18.81 -35.01
C GLU A 8 33.30 -17.75 -35.01
N ALA A 9 32.14 -18.14 -35.53
CA ALA A 9 30.91 -17.39 -35.40
C ALA A 9 30.50 -17.30 -33.90
N GLY A 10 30.87 -16.19 -33.26
CA GLY A 10 30.40 -15.84 -31.92
C GLY A 10 28.85 -15.88 -31.83
N PRO A 11 28.28 -16.23 -30.66
CA PRO A 11 26.85 -16.43 -30.53
C PRO A 11 26.11 -15.14 -30.87
N LYS A 12 25.20 -15.22 -31.86
CA LYS A 12 24.27 -14.15 -32.26
C LYS A 12 23.38 -13.80 -31.06
N GLY A 13 23.83 -12.86 -30.23
CA GLY A 13 23.01 -12.26 -29.19
C GLY A 13 21.78 -11.65 -29.85
N GLY A 14 20.61 -12.25 -29.62
CA GLY A 14 19.34 -11.79 -30.19
C GLY A 14 19.17 -10.29 -29.94
N SER A 15 19.04 -9.51 -31.01
CA SER A 15 18.85 -8.06 -30.94
C SER A 15 17.56 -7.76 -30.18
N GLN A 16 17.67 -7.39 -28.91
CA GLN A 16 16.50 -6.99 -28.12
C GLN A 16 15.82 -5.80 -28.79
N SER A 17 14.50 -5.90 -28.98
CA SER A 17 13.72 -4.83 -29.57
C SER A 17 13.83 -3.54 -28.73
N SER A 18 13.68 -2.38 -29.36
CA SER A 18 13.70 -1.07 -28.67
C SER A 18 12.71 -1.03 -27.50
N VAL A 19 11.56 -1.72 -27.64
CA VAL A 19 10.55 -1.88 -26.59
C VAL A 19 11.06 -2.72 -25.43
N GLN A 20 11.66 -3.88 -25.70
CA GLN A 20 12.23 -4.74 -24.65
C GLN A 20 13.30 -4.00 -23.84
N LYS A 21 14.22 -3.30 -24.53
CA LYS A 21 15.25 -2.47 -23.89
C LYS A 21 14.65 -1.38 -23.00
N ARG A 22 13.54 -0.78 -23.44
CA ARG A 22 12.82 0.20 -22.62
C ARG A 22 12.28 -0.47 -21.35
N PHE A 23 11.54 -1.56 -21.43
CA PHE A 23 10.92 -2.15 -20.24
C PHE A 23 11.92 -2.74 -19.23
N THR A 24 13.07 -3.23 -19.69
CA THR A 24 14.13 -3.79 -18.83
C THR A 24 15.06 -2.73 -18.22
N ALA A 25 15.02 -1.49 -18.70
CA ALA A 25 15.83 -0.40 -18.17
C ALA A 25 15.47 -0.04 -16.71
N GLU A 26 16.49 0.34 -15.95
CA GLU A 26 16.30 1.00 -14.66
C GLU A 26 15.71 2.40 -14.86
N ILE A 27 14.84 2.81 -13.95
CA ILE A 27 14.26 4.15 -13.93
C ILE A 27 15.16 5.17 -13.21
N ASP A 28 14.98 6.45 -13.52
CA ASP A 28 15.51 7.53 -12.69
C ASP A 28 14.66 7.72 -11.42
N THR A 29 15.28 7.62 -10.24
CA THR A 29 14.59 7.70 -8.95
C THR A 29 14.47 9.12 -8.41
N ARG A 30 15.08 10.15 -9.03
CA ARG A 30 15.16 11.51 -8.47
C ARG A 30 13.81 12.13 -8.07
N TRP A 31 12.74 11.81 -8.80
CA TRP A 31 11.37 12.31 -8.57
C TRP A 31 10.36 11.19 -8.29
N ALA A 32 10.85 9.99 -8.00
CA ALA A 32 10.02 8.82 -7.71
C ALA A 32 9.25 8.95 -6.38
N ASP A 33 9.71 9.83 -5.49
CA ASP A 33 9.05 10.20 -4.24
C ASP A 33 7.64 10.75 -4.44
N VAL A 34 7.35 11.45 -5.54
CA VAL A 34 6.01 11.95 -5.85
C VAL A 34 4.99 10.81 -5.91
N LEU A 35 5.35 9.68 -6.51
CA LEU A 35 4.48 8.51 -6.59
C LEU A 35 4.33 7.81 -5.22
N LEU A 36 5.35 7.89 -4.37
CA LEU A 36 5.28 7.41 -2.98
C LEU A 36 4.39 8.30 -2.10
N LEU A 37 4.36 9.61 -2.34
CA LEU A 37 3.42 10.51 -1.66
C LEU A 37 1.96 10.18 -2.01
N VAL A 38 1.68 9.83 -3.25
CA VAL A 38 0.36 9.30 -3.64
C VAL A 38 0.07 7.98 -2.90
N CYS A 39 1.08 7.14 -2.69
CA CYS A 39 0.91 5.91 -1.90
C CYS A 39 0.52 6.18 -0.43
N PHE A 40 1.05 7.23 0.20
CA PHE A 40 0.60 7.64 1.54
C PHE A 40 -0.89 8.00 1.56
N PHE A 41 -1.34 8.80 0.59
CA PHE A 41 -2.76 9.13 0.44
C PHE A 41 -3.62 7.88 0.26
N ILE A 42 -3.21 6.98 -0.64
CA ILE A 42 -3.91 5.70 -0.86
C ILE A 42 -3.97 4.87 0.43
N ALA A 43 -2.88 4.79 1.18
CA ALA A 43 -2.82 4.02 2.42
C ALA A 43 -3.85 4.55 3.43
N GLY A 44 -3.86 5.86 3.67
CA GLY A 44 -4.84 6.50 4.55
C GLY A 44 -6.29 6.29 4.08
N LEU A 45 -6.53 6.45 2.78
CA LEU A 45 -7.85 6.24 2.16
C LEU A 45 -8.38 4.82 2.39
N VAL A 46 -7.56 3.81 2.10
CA VAL A 46 -7.95 2.40 2.21
C VAL A 46 -8.06 1.97 3.67
N ASP A 47 -7.11 2.34 4.53
CA ASP A 47 -7.14 1.94 5.94
C ASP A 47 -8.26 2.61 6.72
N SER A 48 -8.59 3.87 6.42
CA SER A 48 -9.77 4.52 7.01
C SER A 48 -11.06 3.80 6.62
N ALA A 49 -11.22 3.46 5.34
CA ALA A 49 -12.40 2.75 4.85
C ALA A 49 -12.48 1.30 5.41
N ALA A 50 -11.35 0.60 5.45
CA ALA A 50 -11.26 -0.76 5.99
C ALA A 50 -11.48 -0.80 7.50
N PHE A 51 -10.95 0.17 8.26
CA PHE A 51 -11.16 0.25 9.70
C PHE A 51 -12.63 0.51 10.03
N ASN A 52 -13.29 1.44 9.32
CA ASN A 52 -14.73 1.65 9.49
C ASN A 52 -15.56 0.40 9.15
N MET A 53 -15.14 -0.37 8.15
CA MET A 53 -15.85 -1.58 7.72
C MET A 53 -15.64 -2.78 8.67
N TYR A 54 -14.39 -3.02 9.07
CA TYR A 54 -13.96 -4.29 9.66
C TYR A 54 -13.41 -4.15 11.08
N GLY A 55 -13.20 -2.93 11.57
CA GLY A 55 -12.50 -2.68 12.84
C GLY A 55 -11.01 -3.05 12.80
N CYS A 56 -10.44 -3.22 11.61
CA CYS A 56 -9.03 -3.56 11.41
C CYS A 56 -8.40 -2.75 10.29
N PHE A 57 -7.09 -2.53 10.38
CA PHE A 57 -6.32 -1.91 9.30
C PHE A 57 -5.85 -2.98 8.32
N VAL A 58 -5.74 -2.65 7.03
CA VAL A 58 -5.18 -3.59 6.04
C VAL A 58 -3.70 -3.31 5.80
N SER A 59 -3.24 -2.07 5.99
CA SER A 59 -1.83 -1.69 5.80
C SER A 59 -1.07 -1.44 7.12
N MET A 60 -1.71 -0.90 8.16
CA MET A 60 -1.09 -0.63 9.47
C MET A 60 -1.09 -1.84 10.42
N GLN A 61 0.05 -2.54 10.50
CA GLN A 61 0.12 -3.76 11.32
C GLN A 61 0.34 -3.54 12.82
N THR A 62 0.94 -2.42 13.24
CA THR A 62 1.20 -2.15 14.66
C THR A 62 -0.08 -2.14 15.49
N GLY A 63 -1.14 -1.46 15.03
CA GLY A 63 -2.44 -1.45 15.71
C GLY A 63 -3.11 -2.82 15.70
N ASN A 64 -3.05 -3.52 14.56
CA ASN A 64 -3.57 -4.88 14.45
C ASN A 64 -2.90 -5.84 15.43
N THR A 65 -1.58 -5.72 15.66
CA THR A 65 -0.87 -6.55 16.64
C THR A 65 -1.41 -6.33 18.05
N ILE A 66 -1.72 -5.09 18.41
CA ILE A 66 -2.36 -4.78 19.70
C ILE A 66 -3.77 -5.39 19.77
N PHE A 67 -4.59 -5.27 18.73
CA PHE A 67 -5.93 -5.89 18.71
C PHE A 67 -5.88 -7.42 18.83
N VAL A 68 -4.89 -8.07 18.21
CA VAL A 68 -4.65 -9.51 18.41
C VAL A 68 -4.29 -9.82 19.87
N GLY A 69 -3.39 -9.03 20.47
CA GLY A 69 -2.99 -9.18 21.86
C GLY A 69 -4.16 -9.00 22.85
N LEU A 70 -4.98 -7.97 22.65
CA LEU A 70 -6.20 -7.74 23.44
C LEU A 70 -7.25 -8.84 23.26
N GLY A 71 -7.25 -9.52 22.11
CA GLY A 71 -8.08 -10.70 21.88
C GLY A 71 -7.82 -11.83 22.89
N VAL A 72 -6.59 -11.94 23.41
CA VAL A 72 -6.22 -12.95 24.41
C VAL A 72 -6.88 -12.67 25.77
N SER A 73 -7.07 -11.40 26.12
CA SER A 73 -7.77 -10.98 27.34
C SER A 73 -9.26 -10.71 27.13
N HIS A 74 -9.80 -11.00 25.94
CA HIS A 74 -11.18 -10.70 25.54
C HIS A 74 -11.55 -9.20 25.66
N GLN A 75 -10.60 -8.32 25.33
CA GLN A 75 -10.79 -6.88 25.43
C GLN A 75 -10.84 -6.20 24.06
N PRO A 76 -11.53 -5.05 23.97
CA PRO A 76 -12.49 -4.50 24.94
C PRO A 76 -13.83 -5.28 24.96
N GLU A 77 -14.55 -5.24 26.09
CA GLU A 77 -15.77 -6.05 26.32
C GLU A 77 -16.93 -5.74 25.35
N ASN A 78 -16.92 -4.57 24.72
CA ASN A 78 -17.94 -4.15 23.77
C ASN A 78 -17.71 -4.66 22.33
N LEU A 79 -16.58 -5.32 22.07
CA LEU A 79 -16.28 -5.95 20.78
C LEU A 79 -16.57 -7.47 20.82
N PRO A 80 -17.01 -8.06 19.70
CA PRO A 80 -17.16 -9.51 19.62
C PRO A 80 -15.85 -10.25 19.89
N SER A 81 -15.93 -11.41 20.53
CA SER A 81 -14.75 -12.21 20.93
C SER A 81 -13.86 -12.64 19.78
N LYS A 82 -14.37 -12.63 18.53
CA LYS A 82 -13.63 -12.93 17.30
C LYS A 82 -13.13 -11.69 16.56
N ALA A 83 -13.33 -10.47 17.06
CA ALA A 83 -12.91 -9.25 16.36
C ALA A 83 -11.40 -9.25 16.03
N TRP A 84 -10.59 -9.79 16.94
CA TRP A 84 -9.14 -9.90 16.81
C TRP A 84 -8.70 -10.76 15.61
N SER A 85 -9.49 -11.75 15.15
CA SER A 85 -9.05 -12.64 14.08
C SER A 85 -8.99 -11.94 12.73
N ARG A 86 -9.78 -10.89 12.50
CA ARG A 86 -9.64 -10.00 11.32
C ARG A 86 -8.25 -9.37 11.26
N CYS A 87 -7.78 -8.89 12.41
CA CYS A 87 -6.44 -8.30 12.57
C CYS A 87 -5.33 -9.34 12.38
N LEU A 88 -5.51 -10.56 12.87
CA LEU A 88 -4.55 -11.65 12.65
C LEU A 88 -4.42 -11.97 11.15
N VAL A 89 -5.54 -12.09 10.43
CA VAL A 89 -5.53 -12.34 8.99
C VAL A 89 -4.83 -11.20 8.25
N ALA A 90 -5.10 -9.95 8.61
CA ALA A 90 -4.39 -8.80 8.04
C ALA A 90 -2.87 -8.91 8.24
N ILE A 91 -2.39 -9.22 9.44
CA ILE A 91 -0.96 -9.36 9.75
C ILE A 91 -0.32 -10.46 8.90
N VAL A 92 -0.93 -11.65 8.87
CA VAL A 92 -0.38 -12.81 8.15
C VAL A 92 -0.35 -12.52 6.64
N CYS A 93 -1.45 -12.05 6.06
CA CYS A 93 -1.53 -11.76 4.63
C CYS A 93 -0.61 -10.59 4.23
N PHE A 94 -0.49 -9.56 5.08
CA PHE A 94 0.48 -8.48 4.87
C PHE A 94 1.91 -9.00 4.86
N GLY A 95 2.28 -9.87 5.81
CA GLY A 95 3.59 -10.51 5.87
C GLY A 95 3.90 -11.35 4.63
N VAL A 96 2.94 -12.17 4.19
CA VAL A 96 3.04 -12.96 2.95
C VAL A 96 3.19 -12.04 1.72
N GLY A 97 2.42 -10.95 1.66
CA GLY A 97 2.56 -9.93 0.62
C GLY A 97 3.94 -9.29 0.61
N ALA A 98 4.47 -8.91 1.77
CA ALA A 98 5.80 -8.32 1.90
C ALA A 98 6.88 -9.28 1.40
N LEU A 99 6.79 -10.57 1.74
CA LEU A 99 7.69 -11.61 1.24
C LEU A 99 7.58 -11.77 -0.28
N PHE A 100 6.37 -11.80 -0.83
CA PHE A 100 6.12 -11.91 -2.26
C PHE A 100 6.72 -10.74 -3.05
N PHE A 101 6.31 -9.50 -2.75
CA PHE A 101 6.78 -8.32 -3.46
C PHE A 101 8.28 -8.11 -3.27
N SER A 102 8.82 -8.33 -2.07
CA SER A 102 10.26 -8.20 -1.83
C SER A 102 11.06 -9.23 -2.63
N THR A 103 10.54 -10.45 -2.79
CA THR A 103 11.21 -11.50 -3.57
C THR A 103 11.19 -11.15 -5.05
N VAL A 104 10.05 -10.68 -5.58
CA VAL A 104 9.92 -10.22 -6.97
C VAL A 104 10.90 -9.08 -7.27
N HIS A 105 10.93 -8.04 -6.43
CA HIS A 105 11.87 -6.92 -6.62
C HIS A 105 13.34 -7.35 -6.52
N ARG A 106 13.68 -8.24 -5.56
CA ARG A 106 15.06 -8.73 -5.39
C ARG A 106 15.51 -9.62 -6.55
N HIS A 107 14.65 -10.50 -7.03
CA HIS A 107 15.00 -11.47 -8.07
C HIS A 107 15.11 -10.82 -9.46
N PHE A 108 14.16 -9.94 -9.81
CA PHE A 108 14.08 -9.39 -11.16
C PHE A 108 14.80 -8.05 -11.34
N GLY A 109 15.09 -7.33 -10.26
CA GLY A 109 15.75 -6.04 -10.26
C GLY A 109 14.83 -4.94 -9.71
N PRO A 110 15.15 -4.34 -8.55
CA PRO A 110 14.19 -3.54 -7.78
C PRO A 110 13.73 -2.26 -8.50
N GLN A 111 14.57 -1.72 -9.39
CA GLN A 111 14.35 -0.45 -10.10
C GLN A 111 14.07 -0.63 -11.59
N LYS A 112 13.94 -1.87 -12.07
CA LYS A 112 13.56 -2.12 -13.47
C LYS A 112 12.12 -1.66 -13.70
N ARG A 113 11.91 -0.94 -14.80
CA ARG A 113 10.60 -0.36 -15.13
C ARG A 113 9.47 -1.40 -15.11
N TRP A 114 9.65 -2.54 -15.78
CA TRP A 114 8.63 -3.58 -15.84
C TRP A 114 8.27 -4.18 -14.46
N VAL A 115 9.24 -4.25 -13.54
CA VAL A 115 9.02 -4.79 -12.19
C VAL A 115 8.14 -3.84 -11.37
N LEU A 116 8.39 -2.53 -11.47
CA LEU A 116 7.55 -1.50 -10.85
C LEU A 116 6.14 -1.48 -11.45
N ILE A 117 6.03 -1.59 -12.77
CA ILE A 117 4.73 -1.71 -13.47
C ILE A 117 3.97 -2.94 -12.96
N LEU A 118 4.60 -4.11 -12.97
CA LEU A 118 3.99 -5.36 -12.52
C LEU A 118 3.54 -5.26 -11.06
N SER A 119 4.39 -4.69 -10.18
CA SER A 119 4.08 -4.50 -8.77
C SER A 119 2.82 -3.66 -8.57
N PHE A 120 2.75 -2.47 -9.19
CA PHE A 120 1.57 -1.60 -9.06
C PHE A 120 0.34 -2.14 -9.80
N PHE A 121 0.52 -2.89 -10.89
CA PHE A 121 -0.57 -3.55 -11.61
C PHE A 121 -1.25 -4.62 -10.75
N ILE A 122 -0.46 -5.50 -10.12
CA ILE A 122 -0.99 -6.51 -9.18
C ILE A 122 -1.73 -5.83 -8.04
N GLN A 123 -1.15 -4.78 -7.44
CA GLN A 123 -1.80 -4.05 -6.36
C GLN A 123 -3.13 -3.41 -6.78
N ALA A 124 -3.17 -2.82 -7.98
CA ALA A 124 -4.37 -2.22 -8.54
C ALA A 124 -5.46 -3.26 -8.81
N ILE A 125 -5.13 -4.38 -9.46
CA ILE A 125 -6.09 -5.45 -9.75
C ILE A 125 -6.67 -6.01 -8.45
N LEU A 126 -5.83 -6.32 -7.47
CA LEU A 126 -6.30 -6.88 -6.20
C LEU A 126 -7.20 -5.89 -5.43
N THR A 127 -6.85 -4.59 -5.44
CA THR A 127 -7.71 -3.55 -4.85
C THR A 127 -9.03 -3.41 -5.61
N GLY A 128 -8.97 -3.39 -6.94
CA GLY A 128 -10.14 -3.30 -7.82
C GLY A 128 -11.04 -4.54 -7.75
N LEU A 129 -10.48 -5.72 -7.52
CA LEU A 129 -11.24 -6.95 -7.29
C LEU A 129 -12.12 -6.81 -6.05
N VAL A 130 -11.57 -6.34 -4.93
CA VAL A 130 -12.36 -6.11 -3.72
C VAL A 130 -13.38 -4.98 -3.93
N ALA A 131 -13.02 -3.92 -4.66
CA ALA A 131 -13.96 -2.87 -5.05
C ALA A 131 -15.14 -3.41 -5.85
N LEU A 132 -14.87 -4.30 -6.81
CA LEU A 132 -15.89 -4.96 -7.62
C LEU A 132 -16.78 -5.86 -6.76
N LEU A 133 -16.20 -6.68 -5.88
CA LEU A 133 -16.96 -7.54 -4.96
C LEU A 133 -17.86 -6.73 -4.02
N ALA A 134 -17.40 -5.56 -3.56
CA ALA A 134 -18.21 -4.64 -2.75
C ALA A 134 -19.33 -3.98 -3.58
N THR A 135 -19.06 -3.65 -4.84
CA THR A 135 -20.04 -3.05 -5.76
C THR A 135 -21.15 -4.03 -6.15
N THR A 136 -20.82 -5.31 -6.34
CA THR A 136 -21.80 -6.35 -6.71
C THR A 136 -22.56 -6.93 -5.51
N GLY A 137 -22.21 -6.51 -4.29
CA GLY A 137 -22.84 -6.99 -3.05
C GLY A 137 -22.31 -8.33 -2.53
N ALA A 138 -21.24 -8.88 -3.12
CA ALA A 138 -20.56 -10.07 -2.60
C ALA A 138 -19.77 -9.78 -1.31
N VAL A 139 -19.32 -8.53 -1.15
CA VAL A 139 -18.77 -7.95 0.08
C VAL A 139 -19.65 -6.77 0.49
N TRP A 140 -19.81 -6.54 1.78
CA TRP A 140 -20.61 -5.40 2.26
C TRP A 140 -19.97 -4.05 1.89
N ASN A 141 -20.80 -3.12 1.42
CA ASN A 141 -20.36 -1.78 1.07
C ASN A 141 -20.48 -0.75 2.20
N SER A 142 -21.26 -1.07 3.24
CA SER A 142 -21.40 -0.27 4.46
C SER A 142 -21.20 -1.12 5.71
N PRO A 143 -20.66 -0.56 6.80
CA PRO A 143 -20.51 -1.28 8.07
C PRO A 143 -21.86 -1.85 8.52
N GLN A 144 -21.87 -3.12 8.92
CA GLN A 144 -23.09 -3.79 9.38
C GLN A 144 -23.10 -3.94 10.90
N GLY A 145 -24.20 -3.52 11.52
CA GLY A 145 -24.57 -3.99 12.85
C GLY A 145 -23.87 -3.31 14.03
N ALA A 146 -23.59 -2.02 13.96
CA ALA A 146 -23.41 -1.24 15.19
C ALA A 146 -24.79 -0.88 15.74
N GLU A 147 -25.23 -1.57 16.80
CA GLU A 147 -26.43 -1.19 17.54
C GLU A 147 -26.01 -0.18 18.61
N THR A 148 -26.53 1.04 18.50
CA THR A 148 -26.36 2.07 19.53
C THR A 148 -27.58 2.05 20.42
N THR A 149 -27.45 1.48 21.61
CA THR A 149 -28.51 1.46 22.62
C THR A 149 -28.20 2.50 23.68
N ARG A 150 -29.17 3.36 23.99
CA ARG A 150 -29.07 4.31 25.10
C ARG A 150 -29.73 3.68 26.32
N GLN A 151 -28.93 3.31 27.32
CA GLN A 151 -29.40 2.71 28.55
C GLN A 151 -28.83 3.48 29.75
N ASP A 152 -29.68 3.90 30.68
CA ASP A 152 -29.31 4.56 31.94
C ASP A 152 -28.37 5.78 31.80
N GLY A 153 -28.56 6.58 30.75
CA GLY A 153 -27.75 7.77 30.48
C GLY A 153 -26.44 7.50 29.74
N TYR A 154 -26.06 6.23 29.53
CA TYR A 154 -24.89 5.81 28.78
C TYR A 154 -25.26 5.43 27.34
N ILE A 155 -24.33 5.68 26.41
CA ILE A 155 -24.40 5.22 25.02
C ILE A 155 -23.59 3.93 24.94
N ILE A 156 -24.27 2.80 24.72
CA ILE A 156 -23.64 1.49 24.54
C ILE A 156 -23.67 1.19 23.05
N GLU A 157 -22.52 1.22 22.40
CA GLU A 157 -22.35 0.78 21.02
C GLU A 157 -21.89 -0.68 21.03
N ARG A 158 -22.76 -1.58 20.55
CA ARG A 158 -22.45 -2.99 20.39
C ARG A 158 -22.28 -3.32 18.92
N VAL A 159 -21.11 -3.83 18.57
CA VAL A 159 -20.85 -4.36 17.23
C VAL A 159 -21.42 -5.76 17.14
N LYS A 160 -22.21 -6.04 16.10
CA LYS A 160 -22.83 -7.33 15.83
C LYS A 160 -21.76 -8.40 15.66
N ASP A 161 -22.00 -9.55 16.29
CA ASP A 161 -21.16 -10.74 16.16
C ASP A 161 -21.40 -11.41 14.79
N SER A 162 -20.86 -10.81 13.73
CA SER A 162 -20.94 -11.34 12.37
C SER A 162 -19.56 -11.31 11.72
N PHE A 163 -19.13 -12.48 11.25
CA PHE A 163 -17.79 -12.73 10.71
C PHE A 163 -17.87 -13.52 9.40
N PRO A 164 -18.50 -12.97 8.34
CA PRO A 164 -18.64 -13.66 7.08
C PRO A 164 -17.28 -13.90 6.43
N ALA A 165 -17.14 -15.02 5.70
CA ALA A 165 -15.90 -15.36 5.01
C ALA A 165 -15.49 -14.31 3.96
N SER A 166 -16.46 -13.56 3.41
CA SER A 166 -16.22 -12.47 2.46
C SER A 166 -15.43 -11.31 3.08
N ASP A 167 -15.64 -10.98 4.35
CA ASP A 167 -14.84 -9.97 5.06
C ASP A 167 -13.38 -10.39 5.14
N TYR A 168 -13.13 -11.64 5.56
CA TYR A 168 -11.77 -12.18 5.65
C TYR A 168 -11.08 -12.24 4.29
N ALA A 169 -11.80 -12.61 3.24
CA ALA A 169 -11.27 -12.60 1.87
C ALA A 169 -10.88 -11.18 1.44
N ALA A 170 -11.75 -10.19 1.69
CA ALA A 170 -11.45 -8.79 1.39
C ALA A 170 -10.23 -8.28 2.17
N ILE A 171 -10.17 -8.52 3.49
CA ILE A 171 -9.04 -8.16 4.35
C ILE A 171 -7.75 -8.83 3.87
N ALA A 172 -7.79 -10.12 3.59
CA ALA A 172 -6.62 -10.88 3.13
C ALA A 172 -6.05 -10.31 1.83
N ILE A 173 -6.92 -10.06 0.83
CA ILE A 173 -6.52 -9.50 -0.46
C ILE A 173 -5.96 -8.08 -0.29
N LEU A 174 -6.66 -7.23 0.46
CA LEU A 174 -6.25 -5.84 0.68
C LEU A 174 -4.95 -5.73 1.49
N ALA A 175 -4.78 -6.58 2.50
CA ALA A 175 -3.57 -6.59 3.33
C ALA A 175 -2.37 -7.08 2.53
N PHE A 176 -2.51 -8.19 1.80
CA PHE A 176 -1.48 -8.72 0.91
C PHE A 176 -0.99 -7.66 -0.09
N GLN A 177 -1.91 -6.99 -0.78
CA GLN A 177 -1.52 -6.02 -1.80
C GLN A 177 -0.87 -4.76 -1.18
N SER A 178 -1.31 -4.32 0.01
CA SER A 178 -0.81 -3.08 0.63
C SER A 178 0.67 -3.16 0.99
N ALA A 179 1.18 -4.38 1.24
CA ALA A 179 2.60 -4.62 1.47
C ALA A 179 3.48 -4.22 0.27
N GLY A 180 2.94 -4.28 -0.96
CA GLY A 180 3.63 -3.85 -2.17
C GLY A 180 4.02 -2.37 -2.15
N GLN A 181 3.24 -1.51 -1.50
CA GLN A 181 3.53 -0.07 -1.40
C GLN A 181 4.77 0.19 -0.53
N ILE A 182 4.88 -0.46 0.63
CA ILE A 182 6.08 -0.35 1.47
C ILE A 182 7.30 -0.89 0.70
N VAL A 183 7.17 -2.06 0.09
CA VAL A 183 8.28 -2.69 -0.64
C VAL A 183 8.76 -1.80 -1.77
N ALA A 184 7.85 -1.11 -2.47
CA ALA A 184 8.20 -0.15 -3.51
C ALA A 184 9.07 1.00 -2.98
N SER A 185 8.74 1.59 -1.81
CA SER A 185 9.57 2.65 -1.21
C SER A 185 11.02 2.19 -0.97
N ARG A 186 11.19 0.97 -0.47
CA ARG A 186 12.50 0.35 -0.22
C ARG A 186 13.23 0.03 -1.52
N ALA A 187 12.52 -0.51 -2.52
CA ALA A 187 13.08 -0.81 -3.85
C ALA A 187 13.59 0.46 -4.56
N LEU A 188 12.90 1.58 -4.36
CA LEU A 188 13.26 2.89 -4.89
C LEU A 188 14.33 3.62 -4.03
N LYS A 189 14.78 3.00 -2.93
CA LYS A 189 15.74 3.55 -1.96
C LYS A 189 15.25 4.78 -1.19
N TYR A 190 13.94 4.98 -1.11
CA TYR A 190 13.30 5.99 -0.25
C TYR A 190 12.95 5.40 1.11
N ASN A 191 13.97 4.93 1.84
CA ASN A 191 13.76 4.26 3.14
C ASN A 191 13.12 5.18 4.20
N ALA A 192 13.27 6.50 4.07
CA ALA A 192 12.65 7.49 4.94
C ALA A 192 11.12 7.63 4.74
N MET A 193 10.55 6.95 3.73
CA MET A 193 9.15 7.07 3.34
C MET A 193 8.47 5.70 3.30
N PRO A 194 8.18 5.07 4.45
CA PRO A 194 7.60 3.71 4.48
C PRO A 194 6.16 3.63 3.93
N THR A 195 5.56 4.72 3.44
CA THR A 195 4.22 4.85 2.81
C THR A 195 2.99 4.45 3.62
N VAL A 196 3.10 3.61 4.66
CA VAL A 196 1.95 3.15 5.45
C VAL A 196 2.13 3.28 6.97
N VAL A 197 3.36 3.43 7.47
CA VAL A 197 3.65 3.58 8.91
C VAL A 197 4.15 4.99 9.19
N LEU A 198 3.50 5.70 10.10
CA LEU A 198 3.86 7.08 10.44
C LEU A 198 4.77 7.23 11.66
N THR A 199 4.84 6.24 12.56
CA THR A 199 5.56 6.40 13.84
C THR A 199 7.02 6.79 13.64
N SER A 200 7.78 6.01 12.86
CA SER A 200 9.18 6.34 12.58
C SER A 200 9.32 7.64 11.79
N LEU A 201 8.37 7.93 10.89
CA LEU A 201 8.34 9.16 10.11
C LEU A 201 8.13 10.39 11.00
N TYR A 202 7.24 10.33 12.01
CA TYR A 202 7.04 11.39 12.99
C TYR A 202 8.27 11.57 13.87
N CYS A 203 8.83 10.48 14.42
CA CYS A 203 10.05 10.56 15.23
C CYS A 203 11.18 11.21 14.45
N ASP A 204 11.41 10.76 13.22
CA ASP A 204 12.47 11.29 12.34
C ASP A 204 12.24 12.76 11.96
N LEU A 205 10.97 13.16 11.76
CA LEU A 205 10.62 14.54 11.43
C LEU A 205 10.82 15.47 12.63
N MET A 206 10.35 15.06 13.82
CA MET A 206 10.45 15.84 15.05
C MET A 206 11.88 15.89 15.61
N SER A 207 12.71 14.91 15.29
CA SER A 207 14.12 14.87 15.70
C SER A 207 15.04 15.69 14.78
N ASP A 208 14.52 16.31 13.73
CA ASP A 208 15.32 17.20 12.87
C ASP A 208 15.69 18.48 13.64
N ALA A 209 16.98 18.62 13.98
CA ALA A 209 17.50 19.77 14.73
C ALA A 209 17.24 21.12 14.03
N LYS A 210 17.00 21.11 12.71
CA LYS A 210 16.73 22.29 11.90
C LYS A 210 15.25 22.44 11.53
N LEU A 211 14.34 21.65 12.12
CA LEU A 211 12.92 21.59 11.76
C LEU A 211 12.28 22.98 11.58
N PHE A 212 12.56 23.91 12.49
CA PHE A 212 11.97 25.26 12.50
C PHE A 212 12.91 26.38 12.02
N THR A 213 14.17 26.06 11.69
CA THR A 213 15.21 27.06 11.41
C THR A 213 15.73 27.02 9.97
N ALA A 214 15.77 25.84 9.35
CA ALA A 214 16.26 25.72 7.98
C ALA A 214 15.15 25.96 6.93
N PRO A 215 15.48 26.66 5.82
CA PRO A 215 14.58 26.82 4.68
C PRO A 215 14.05 25.48 4.17
N LEU A 216 12.87 25.48 3.57
CA LEU A 216 12.27 24.27 2.99
C LEU A 216 13.18 23.60 1.94
N THR A 217 14.08 24.33 1.28
CA THR A 217 14.99 23.77 0.29
C THR A 217 16.17 22.96 0.86
N ASP A 218 16.44 23.04 2.18
CA ASP A 218 17.64 22.46 2.80
C ASP A 218 17.55 20.93 2.94
N ASN A 219 16.38 20.41 3.32
CA ASN A 219 16.18 19.00 3.61
C ASN A 219 14.95 18.43 2.89
N ALA A 220 15.17 17.79 1.73
CA ALA A 220 14.12 17.16 0.95
C ALA A 220 13.45 16.00 1.72
N ASP A 221 14.20 15.23 2.51
CA ASP A 221 13.65 14.11 3.28
C ASP A 221 12.75 14.58 4.42
N ARG A 222 13.08 15.70 5.07
CA ARG A 222 12.19 16.36 6.03
C ARG A 222 10.86 16.74 5.38
N ASN A 223 10.90 17.40 4.22
CA ASN A 223 9.69 17.80 3.53
C ASN A 223 8.86 16.59 3.09
N ARG A 224 9.51 15.56 2.55
CA ARG A 224 8.87 14.30 2.16
C ARG A 224 8.14 13.63 3.32
N ARG A 225 8.75 13.60 4.50
CA ARG A 225 8.13 13.08 5.73
C ARG A 225 6.88 13.90 6.09
N ALA A 226 7.01 15.23 6.18
CA ALA A 226 5.88 16.10 6.48
C ALA A 226 4.73 15.93 5.48
N ILE A 227 5.02 15.98 4.18
CA ILE A 227 4.02 15.81 3.11
C ILE A 227 3.43 14.40 3.15
N GLY A 228 4.22 13.36 3.42
CA GLY A 228 3.72 11.99 3.56
C GLY A 228 2.72 11.82 4.69
N ALA A 229 3.00 12.40 5.87
CA ALA A 229 2.06 12.41 7.00
C ALA A 229 0.76 13.15 6.65
N ILE A 230 0.88 14.34 6.03
CA ILE A 230 -0.28 15.12 5.59
C ILE A 230 -1.09 14.35 4.53
N ALA A 231 -0.43 13.74 3.55
CA ALA A 231 -1.08 12.97 2.49
C ALA A 231 -1.86 11.79 3.06
N LEU A 232 -1.28 11.03 4.00
CA LEU A 232 -1.99 9.94 4.67
C LEU A 232 -3.20 10.45 5.44
N PHE A 233 -3.04 11.53 6.21
CA PHE A 233 -4.13 12.15 6.97
C PHE A 233 -5.28 12.61 6.06
N LEU A 234 -4.97 13.28 4.94
CA LEU A 234 -5.96 13.67 3.94
C LEU A 234 -6.64 12.45 3.30
N GLY A 235 -5.88 11.40 3.01
CA GLY A 235 -6.42 10.12 2.56
C GLY A 235 -7.43 9.55 3.54
N ALA A 236 -7.08 9.53 4.82
CA ALA A 236 -7.96 9.03 5.88
C ALA A 236 -9.23 9.86 6.04
N ILE A 237 -9.14 11.19 5.92
CA ILE A 237 -10.29 12.09 5.87
C ILE A 237 -11.19 11.73 4.69
N CYS A 238 -10.62 11.62 3.48
CA CYS A 238 -11.38 11.25 2.29
C CYS A 238 -12.07 9.89 2.45
N GLY A 239 -11.37 8.88 2.97
CA GLY A 239 -11.93 7.56 3.25
C GLY A 239 -13.10 7.63 4.23
N GLY A 240 -12.97 8.39 5.31
CA GLY A 240 -14.02 8.55 6.31
C GLY A 240 -15.27 9.24 5.76
N PHE A 241 -15.11 10.29 4.93
CA PHE A 241 -16.24 10.92 4.25
C PHE A 241 -16.90 10.01 3.21
N LEU A 242 -16.11 9.24 2.45
CA LEU A 242 -16.63 8.27 1.49
C LEU A 242 -17.43 7.16 2.17
N SER A 243 -16.97 6.65 3.33
CA SER A 243 -17.68 5.65 4.12
C SER A 243 -19.07 6.11 4.59
N LYS A 244 -19.30 7.42 4.73
CA LYS A 244 -20.62 7.99 5.07
C LYS A 244 -21.49 8.28 3.85
N SER A 245 -20.90 8.29 2.66
CA SER A 245 -21.60 8.59 1.42
C SER A 245 -22.21 7.34 0.78
N TRP A 246 -23.05 7.53 -0.24
CA TRP A 246 -23.68 6.42 -0.98
C TRP A 246 -22.67 5.50 -1.71
N VAL A 247 -21.48 5.99 -2.04
CA VAL A 247 -20.44 5.16 -2.68
C VAL A 247 -19.76 4.21 -1.69
N GLY A 248 -19.77 4.53 -0.39
CA GLY A 248 -19.30 3.67 0.69
C GLY A 248 -17.85 3.18 0.53
N PHE A 249 -17.62 1.96 1.00
CA PHE A 249 -16.33 1.27 0.98
C PHE A 249 -15.79 1.03 -0.44
N ALA A 250 -16.66 0.61 -1.35
CA ALA A 250 -16.36 0.37 -2.77
C ALA A 250 -15.83 1.64 -3.44
N GLY A 251 -16.40 2.81 -3.14
CA GLY A 251 -15.93 4.09 -3.66
C GLY A 251 -14.47 4.38 -3.30
N ALA A 252 -14.11 4.18 -2.02
CA ALA A 252 -12.73 4.34 -1.58
C ALA A 252 -11.77 3.37 -2.29
N LEU A 253 -12.19 2.11 -2.48
CA LEU A 253 -11.38 1.10 -3.18
C LEU A 253 -11.24 1.36 -4.68
N TRP A 254 -12.28 1.85 -5.35
CA TRP A 254 -12.20 2.25 -6.77
C TRP A 254 -11.23 3.41 -6.97
N ILE A 255 -11.29 4.43 -6.12
CA ILE A 255 -10.34 5.55 -6.14
C ILE A 255 -8.91 5.03 -5.90
N ALA A 256 -8.71 4.19 -4.89
CA ALA A 256 -7.41 3.60 -4.60
C ALA A 256 -6.87 2.77 -5.79
N SER A 257 -7.71 1.94 -6.40
CA SER A 257 -7.37 1.15 -7.59
C SER A 257 -6.98 2.04 -8.76
N PHE A 258 -7.77 3.06 -9.05
CA PHE A 258 -7.49 4.05 -10.10
C PHE A 258 -6.17 4.78 -9.89
N LEU A 259 -5.88 5.22 -8.66
CA LEU A 259 -4.62 5.89 -8.35
C LEU A 259 -3.42 4.95 -8.51
N LYS A 260 -3.55 3.67 -8.15
CA LYS A 260 -2.50 2.65 -8.38
C LYS A 260 -2.27 2.36 -9.86
N LEU A 261 -3.33 2.29 -10.67
CA LEU A 261 -3.21 2.20 -12.13
C LEU A 261 -2.52 3.45 -12.70
N SER A 262 -2.87 4.64 -12.19
CA SER A 262 -2.22 5.89 -12.58
C SER A 262 -0.71 5.86 -12.28
N ILE A 263 -0.31 5.32 -11.11
CA ILE A 263 1.11 5.12 -10.76
C ILE A 263 1.77 4.10 -11.70
N MET A 264 1.10 2.99 -12.02
CA MET A 264 1.58 2.00 -12.99
C MET A 264 1.84 2.65 -14.38
N PHE A 265 0.89 3.44 -14.90
CA PHE A 265 1.07 4.15 -16.16
C PHE A 265 2.17 5.21 -16.07
N ALA A 266 2.30 5.90 -14.94
CA ALA A 266 3.42 6.81 -14.70
C ALA A 266 4.76 6.08 -14.82
N TRP A 267 4.90 4.86 -14.28
CA TRP A 267 6.11 4.05 -14.44
C TRP A 267 6.40 3.66 -15.89
N ALA A 268 5.37 3.34 -16.68
CA ALA A 268 5.53 3.05 -18.11
C ALA A 268 6.11 4.23 -18.91
N LEU A 269 5.72 5.45 -18.54
CA LEU A 269 6.17 6.68 -19.18
C LEU A 269 7.44 7.27 -18.54
N TRP A 270 7.85 6.77 -17.36
CA TRP A 270 8.96 7.31 -16.59
C TRP A 270 10.29 7.27 -17.33
N LYS A 271 11.19 8.23 -17.06
CA LYS A 271 12.49 8.30 -17.75
C LYS A 271 13.43 7.18 -17.29
N PRO A 272 14.22 6.59 -18.21
CA PRO A 272 15.28 5.66 -17.82
C PRO A 272 16.39 6.43 -17.08
N LYS A 273 17.10 5.73 -16.20
CA LYS A 273 18.28 6.24 -15.51
C LYS A 273 19.32 6.70 -16.55
N SER A 274 19.79 7.94 -16.43
CA SER A 274 20.86 8.44 -17.30
C SER A 274 22.14 7.66 -17.00
N VAL A 275 22.66 6.96 -18.01
CA VAL A 275 24.04 6.48 -17.96
C VAL A 275 24.89 7.71 -18.23
N ASN A 276 25.52 8.27 -17.18
CA ASN A 276 26.59 9.24 -17.40
C ASN A 276 27.65 8.53 -18.24
N LYS A 277 27.86 9.03 -19.46
CA LYS A 277 29.04 8.72 -20.26
C LYS A 277 30.24 9.48 -19.70
#